data_AF-A0A9D0VEI3-F1
#
_entry.id   AF-A0A9D0VEI3-F1
#
_cell.length_a   1.000
_cell.length_b   1.000
_cell.length_c   1.000
_cell.angle_alpha   90.00
_cell.angle_beta   90.00
_cell.angle_gamma   90.00
#
_symmetry.space_group_name_H-M   'P 1'
#
loop_
_entity.id
_entity.type
_entity.pdbx_description
1 polymer ?
#
loop_
_entity_poly.entity_id
_entity_poly.type
_entity_poly.pdbx_seq_one_letter_code
_entity_poly.pdbx_strand_id
1 'polypeptide(L)'
;MSAWSVWVLLGGIALADPATHHAWFDKSRRAEAQGRFEEAVQACRASIAAWPSGPRGAACERLTQRLERRRDADGGFAGLIRLHDVRFRHRDADPSTLRDEIRALYSLGSLSPVLRAELEIWLASDALQRLQRPSDALPYTTAAYDRLDQLDQEEPLRRRVVELHALALARLGQLEQAREVEDAIRLPTLAPRPTPVQRVAIEAQRLRLATIAAGVLATGLVLATPLAVATVRARPRAIPLGVLALSVPIGGAGLLSEGWSHGAGAAIPWLWLGATGIHLLSALALIRLASAPPLLRSVARLVALSATLAVGYLALYLTESLAWVGG
;
A
#
# COMPACT_ATOMS: atom_id res chain seq x y z
N MET A 1 -70.94 28.56 16.85
CA MET A 1 -70.10 27.72 15.97
C MET A 1 -69.66 28.58 14.79
N SER A 2 -68.51 29.23 14.93
CA SER A 2 -68.02 30.26 14.00
C SER A 2 -67.01 29.67 13.01
N ALA A 3 -67.08 30.17 11.77
CA ALA A 3 -66.33 29.73 10.58
C ALA A 3 -64.81 30.02 10.60
N TRP A 4 -64.18 30.04 11.78
CA TRP A 4 -62.76 30.38 11.96
C TRP A 4 -61.84 29.17 12.17
N SER A 5 -62.38 27.94 12.20
CA SER A 5 -61.60 26.74 12.55
C SER A 5 -61.10 25.91 11.37
N VAL A 6 -61.22 26.38 10.12
CA VAL A 6 -60.89 25.57 8.92
C VAL A 6 -59.55 25.96 8.25
N TRP A 7 -58.94 27.11 8.60
CA TRP A 7 -57.72 27.57 7.93
C TRP A 7 -56.39 27.06 8.52
N VAL A 8 -56.41 26.23 9.57
CA VAL A 8 -55.17 25.71 10.19
C VAL A 8 -54.62 24.46 9.49
N LEU A 9 -55.34 23.85 8.54
CA LEU A 9 -54.88 22.63 7.85
C LEU A 9 -54.45 22.81 6.37
N LEU A 10 -54.53 24.03 5.81
CA LEU A 10 -54.13 24.29 4.41
C LEU A 10 -53.03 25.35 4.25
N GLY A 11 -52.54 25.95 5.34
CA GLY A 11 -51.42 26.91 5.32
C GLY A 11 -50.03 26.28 5.50
N GLY A 12 -49.92 24.96 5.61
CA GLY A 12 -48.69 24.24 5.98
C GLY A 12 -47.74 23.88 4.83
N ILE A 13 -48.10 24.21 3.58
CA ILE A 13 -47.18 24.16 2.45
C ILE A 13 -46.98 25.61 2.01
N ALA A 14 -46.37 26.42 2.88
CA ALA A 14 -45.64 27.56 2.38
C ALA A 14 -44.70 27.00 1.31
N LEU A 15 -44.90 27.41 0.06
CA LEU A 15 -43.95 27.22 -1.03
C LEU A 15 -42.64 27.87 -0.56
N ALA A 16 -41.84 27.12 0.20
CA ALA A 16 -40.50 27.52 0.55
C ALA A 16 -39.82 27.75 -0.78
N ASP A 17 -39.50 29.02 -1.07
CA ASP A 17 -38.87 29.41 -2.31
C ASP A 17 -37.76 28.39 -2.62
N PRO A 18 -37.76 27.73 -3.80
CA PRO A 18 -36.72 26.79 -4.17
C PRO A 18 -35.30 27.37 -3.99
N ALA A 19 -35.12 28.69 -4.08
CA ALA A 19 -33.84 29.32 -3.76
C ALA A 19 -33.45 29.19 -2.27
N THR A 20 -34.42 29.15 -1.36
CA THR A 20 -34.22 29.06 0.10
C THR A 20 -33.67 27.70 0.52
N HIS A 21 -34.22 26.58 0.03
CA HIS A 21 -33.70 25.25 0.40
C HIS A 21 -32.29 24.99 -0.15
N HIS A 22 -31.98 25.55 -1.33
CA HIS A 22 -30.64 25.52 -1.93
C HIS A 22 -29.63 26.26 -1.05
N ALA A 23 -29.97 27.48 -0.61
CA ALA A 23 -29.11 28.28 0.26
C ALA A 23 -28.79 27.56 1.58
N TRP A 24 -29.77 26.86 2.19
CA TRP A 24 -29.56 26.07 3.40
C TRP A 24 -28.63 24.87 3.18
N PHE A 25 -28.81 24.13 2.08
CA PHE A 25 -27.90 23.05 1.73
C PHE A 25 -26.46 23.58 1.55
N ASP A 26 -26.29 24.65 0.78
CA ASP A 26 -24.96 25.22 0.53
C ASP A 26 -24.33 25.77 1.81
N LYS A 27 -25.14 26.35 2.71
CA LYS A 27 -24.69 26.76 4.05
C LYS A 27 -24.19 25.57 4.86
N SER A 28 -24.92 24.45 4.86
CA SER A 28 -24.51 23.24 5.59
C SER A 28 -23.15 22.72 5.12
N ARG A 29 -22.93 22.70 3.80
CA ARG A 29 -21.67 22.25 3.19
C ARG A 29 -20.50 23.17 3.52
N ARG A 30 -20.71 24.49 3.48
CA ARG A 30 -19.69 25.47 3.89
C ARG A 30 -19.38 25.36 5.38
N ALA A 31 -20.39 25.19 6.23
CA ALA A 31 -20.21 25.03 7.66
C ALA A 31 -19.41 23.74 7.99
N GLU A 32 -19.76 22.61 7.36
CA GLU A 32 -19.02 21.34 7.50
C GLU A 32 -17.55 21.50 7.08
N ALA A 33 -17.29 22.10 5.91
CA ALA A 33 -15.93 22.31 5.42
C ALA A 33 -15.07 23.17 6.35
N GLN A 34 -15.70 24.04 7.13
CA GLN A 34 -15.06 24.92 8.12
C GLN A 34 -15.01 24.32 9.53
N GLY A 35 -15.44 23.06 9.72
CA GLY A 35 -15.51 22.43 11.04
C GLY A 35 -16.64 22.94 11.94
N ARG A 36 -17.57 23.75 11.43
CA ARG A 36 -18.75 24.27 12.16
C ARG A 36 -19.89 23.25 12.12
N PHE A 37 -19.67 22.07 12.70
CA PHE A 37 -20.58 20.91 12.53
C PHE A 37 -21.98 21.10 13.10
N GLU A 38 -22.11 21.76 14.26
CA GLU A 38 -23.43 22.04 14.84
C GLU A 38 -24.27 22.94 13.92
N GLU A 39 -23.65 23.98 13.33
CA GLU A 39 -24.29 24.83 12.33
C GLU A 39 -24.61 24.05 11.04
N ALA A 40 -23.75 23.12 10.64
CA ALA A 40 -24.00 22.26 9.49
C ALA A 40 -25.27 21.41 9.72
N VAL A 41 -25.42 20.79 10.89
CA VAL A 41 -26.62 20.03 11.27
C VAL A 41 -27.86 20.92 11.28
N GLN A 42 -27.78 22.11 11.87
CA GLN A 42 -28.91 23.06 11.90
C GLN A 42 -29.32 23.51 10.49
N ALA A 43 -28.36 23.82 9.63
CA ALA A 43 -28.62 24.17 8.24
C ALA A 43 -29.23 23.00 7.44
N CYS A 44 -28.80 21.77 7.70
CA CYS A 44 -29.42 20.58 7.12
C CYS A 44 -30.88 20.42 7.57
N ARG A 45 -31.17 20.59 8.86
CA ARG A 45 -32.55 20.53 9.39
C ARG A 45 -33.44 21.59 8.73
N ALA A 46 -32.95 22.81 8.55
CA ALA A 46 -33.66 23.87 7.83
C ALA A 46 -33.90 23.52 6.35
N SER A 47 -32.91 22.93 5.68
CA SER A 47 -33.03 22.48 4.29
C SER A 47 -34.08 21.35 4.12
N ILE A 48 -34.07 20.36 5.02
CA ILE A 48 -35.03 19.25 5.03
C ILE A 48 -36.44 19.75 5.30
N ALA A 49 -36.62 20.66 6.27
CA ALA A 49 -37.92 21.25 6.59
C ALA A 49 -38.52 22.02 5.39
N ALA A 50 -37.67 22.70 4.60
CA ALA A 50 -38.09 23.40 3.39
C ALA A 50 -38.41 22.45 2.22
N TRP A 51 -37.68 21.33 2.09
CA TRP A 51 -37.88 20.36 1.01
C TRP A 51 -37.47 18.94 1.45
N PRO A 52 -38.39 18.15 2.01
CA PRO A 52 -38.04 16.85 2.60
C PRO A 52 -37.74 15.76 1.57
N SER A 53 -38.49 15.70 0.46
CA SER A 53 -38.46 14.58 -0.50
C SER A 53 -37.46 14.74 -1.66
N GLY A 54 -36.58 15.74 -1.59
CA GLY A 54 -35.69 16.10 -2.70
C GLY A 54 -34.29 15.48 -2.58
N PRO A 55 -33.51 15.41 -3.68
CA PRO A 55 -32.13 14.90 -3.65
C PRO A 55 -31.24 15.59 -2.61
N ARG A 56 -31.44 16.90 -2.38
CA ARG A 56 -30.72 17.67 -1.36
C ARG A 56 -31.22 17.41 0.06
N GLY A 57 -32.53 17.20 0.26
CA GLY A 57 -33.09 16.75 1.54
C GLY A 57 -32.46 15.41 1.96
N ALA A 58 -32.44 14.45 1.05
CA ALA A 58 -31.78 13.15 1.26
C ALA A 58 -30.25 13.29 1.51
N ALA A 59 -29.58 14.25 0.85
CA ALA A 59 -28.17 14.54 1.11
C ALA A 59 -27.94 15.15 2.50
N CYS A 60 -28.80 16.09 2.93
CA CYS A 60 -28.81 16.67 4.28
C CYS A 60 -29.08 15.62 5.35
N GLU A 61 -29.98 14.68 5.09
CA GLU A 61 -30.29 13.59 6.01
C GLU A 61 -29.08 12.68 6.20
N ARG A 62 -28.44 12.25 5.10
CA ARG A 62 -27.19 11.48 5.16
C ARG A 62 -26.08 12.24 5.88
N LEU A 63 -25.92 13.53 5.62
CA LEU A 63 -24.92 14.37 6.29
C LEU A 63 -25.21 14.46 7.79
N THR A 64 -26.46 14.72 8.17
CA THR A 64 -26.86 14.82 9.57
C THR A 64 -26.62 13.51 10.31
N GLN A 65 -27.10 12.39 9.78
CA GLN A 65 -26.86 11.07 10.36
C GLN A 65 -25.36 10.77 10.50
N ARG A 66 -24.55 11.13 9.50
CA ARG A 66 -23.10 10.95 9.52
C ARG A 66 -22.42 11.78 10.61
N LEU A 67 -22.83 13.03 10.80
CA LEU A 67 -22.31 13.90 11.86
C LEU A 67 -22.76 13.41 13.23
N GLU A 68 -24.04 13.10 13.41
CA GLU A 68 -24.59 12.62 14.68
C GLU A 68 -23.90 11.33 15.16
N ARG A 69 -23.56 10.39 14.27
CA ARG A 69 -22.76 9.21 14.63
C ARG A 69 -21.34 9.52 15.09
N ARG A 70 -20.81 10.69 14.73
CA ARG A 70 -19.49 11.20 15.12
C ARG A 70 -19.55 12.15 16.32
N ARG A 71 -20.75 12.50 16.80
CA ARG A 71 -20.96 13.37 17.96
C ARG A 71 -20.34 12.70 19.19
N ASP A 72 -19.55 13.47 19.94
CA ASP A 72 -18.90 13.00 21.16
C ASP A 72 -19.93 12.60 22.21
N ALA A 73 -19.51 11.82 23.21
CA ALA A 73 -20.38 11.31 24.27
C ALA A 73 -21.02 12.42 25.14
N ASP A 74 -20.43 13.61 25.16
CA ASP A 74 -20.98 14.81 25.82
C ASP A 74 -22.02 15.55 24.95
N GLY A 75 -22.32 15.02 23.76
CA GLY A 75 -23.19 15.64 22.78
C GLY A 75 -22.51 16.72 21.94
N GLY A 76 -21.20 16.94 22.07
CA GLY A 76 -20.44 17.92 21.31
C GLY A 76 -19.82 17.37 20.01
N PHE A 77 -19.07 18.24 19.33
CA PHE A 77 -18.23 17.87 18.17
C PHE A 77 -16.75 18.19 18.41
N ALA A 78 -16.31 18.32 19.65
CA ALA A 78 -14.96 18.76 19.98
C ALA A 78 -13.89 17.83 19.38
N GLY A 79 -14.11 16.52 19.44
CA GLY A 79 -13.23 15.52 18.86
C GLY A 79 -13.19 15.61 17.33
N LEU A 80 -14.35 15.74 16.69
CA LEU A 80 -14.44 15.87 15.23
C LEU A 80 -13.82 17.17 14.72
N ILE A 81 -13.98 18.28 15.45
CA ILE A 81 -13.34 19.58 15.16
C ILE A 81 -11.83 19.45 15.20
N ARG A 82 -11.28 18.82 16.24
CA ARG A 82 -9.83 18.58 16.35
C ARG A 82 -9.31 17.69 15.22
N LEU A 83 -10.03 16.60 14.91
CA LEU A 83 -9.65 15.72 13.79
C LEU A 83 -9.70 16.45 12.44
N HIS A 84 -10.70 17.31 12.23
CA HIS A 84 -10.82 18.12 11.03
C HIS A 84 -9.65 19.09 10.86
N ASP A 85 -9.26 19.77 11.94
CA ASP A 85 -8.10 20.66 11.95
C ASP A 85 -6.79 19.92 11.63
N VAL A 86 -6.58 18.74 12.24
CA VAL A 86 -5.44 17.87 11.94
C VAL A 86 -5.41 17.46 10.46
N ARG A 87 -6.57 17.09 9.88
CA ARG A 87 -6.68 16.72 8.46
C ARG A 87 -6.37 17.90 7.54
N PHE A 88 -6.82 19.09 7.89
CA PHE A 88 -6.56 20.30 7.11
C PHE A 88 -5.06 20.64 7.09
N ARG A 89 -4.39 20.52 8.24
CA ARG A 89 -2.94 20.76 8.37
C ARG A 89 -2.06 19.62 7.83
N HIS A 90 -2.63 18.46 7.51
CA HIS A 90 -1.86 17.25 7.19
C HIS A 90 -0.85 17.41 6.04
N ARG A 91 -1.12 18.31 5.10
CA ARG A 91 -0.23 18.56 3.96
C ARG A 91 1.06 19.29 4.35
N ASP A 92 0.99 20.17 5.34
CA ASP A 92 2.04 21.14 5.65
C ASP A 92 2.72 20.85 7.00
N ALA A 93 2.09 20.06 7.86
CA ALA A 93 2.59 19.73 9.19
C ALA A 93 3.55 18.54 9.18
N ASP A 94 4.52 18.59 10.09
CA ASP A 94 5.45 17.47 10.33
C ASP A 94 4.67 16.21 10.77
N PRO A 95 4.94 15.04 10.14
CA PRO A 95 4.30 13.77 10.49
C PRO A 95 4.33 13.39 11.98
N SER A 96 5.41 13.71 12.71
CA SER A 96 5.54 13.34 14.12
C SER A 96 4.63 14.20 14.99
N THR A 97 4.56 15.51 14.73
CA THR A 97 3.64 16.43 15.40
C THR A 97 2.19 15.98 15.22
N LEU A 98 1.78 15.63 14.00
CA LEU A 98 0.43 15.14 13.73
C LEU A 98 0.12 13.84 14.49
N ARG A 99 1.11 12.95 14.62
CA ARG A 99 0.94 11.69 15.36
C ARG A 99 0.69 11.95 16.84
N ASP A 100 1.43 12.87 17.43
CA ASP A 100 1.26 13.18 18.85
C ASP A 100 -0.06 13.89 19.12
N GLU A 101 -0.52 14.76 18.22
CA GLU A 101 -1.85 15.35 18.27
C GLU A 101 -2.96 14.29 18.15
N ILE A 102 -2.85 13.35 17.21
CA ILE A 102 -3.82 12.25 17.06
C ILE A 102 -3.82 11.34 18.29
N ARG A 103 -2.67 11.06 18.90
CA ARG A 103 -2.60 10.28 20.15
C ARG A 103 -3.25 11.03 21.32
N ALA A 104 -3.00 12.33 21.44
CA ALA A 104 -3.64 13.16 22.44
C ALA A 104 -5.17 13.16 22.24
N LEU A 105 -5.63 13.27 21.00
CA LEU A 105 -7.05 13.17 20.67
C LEU A 105 -7.62 11.78 21.00
N TYR A 106 -6.92 10.70 20.64
CA TYR A 106 -7.32 9.32 20.93
C TYR A 106 -7.45 9.04 22.43
N SER A 107 -6.66 9.72 23.26
CA SER A 107 -6.74 9.60 24.72
C SER A 107 -7.98 10.25 25.34
N LEU A 108 -8.78 11.01 24.57
CA LEU A 108 -10.03 11.57 25.06
C LEU A 108 -11.06 10.46 25.28
N GLY A 109 -11.54 10.34 26.52
CA GLY A 109 -12.55 9.34 26.88
C GLY A 109 -13.92 9.56 26.24
N SER A 110 -14.20 10.77 25.76
CA SER A 110 -15.51 11.19 25.26
C SER A 110 -15.75 10.94 23.76
N LEU A 111 -14.80 10.34 23.03
CA LEU A 111 -14.97 10.14 21.59
C LEU A 111 -16.08 9.12 21.28
N SER A 112 -16.88 9.40 20.25
CA SER A 112 -17.78 8.41 19.66
C SER A 112 -17.02 7.17 19.14
N PRO A 113 -17.67 6.00 19.06
CA PRO A 113 -17.08 4.81 18.45
C PRO A 113 -16.54 5.04 17.03
N VAL A 114 -17.32 5.76 16.20
CA VAL A 114 -16.93 6.06 14.82
C VAL A 114 -15.68 6.93 14.77
N LEU A 115 -15.63 7.99 15.59
CA LEU A 115 -14.47 8.88 15.63
C LEU A 115 -13.24 8.15 16.18
N ARG A 116 -13.41 7.32 17.21
CA ARG A 116 -12.33 6.49 17.75
C ARG A 116 -11.75 5.54 16.69
N ALA A 117 -12.61 4.86 15.93
CA ALA A 117 -12.18 4.00 14.83
C ALA A 117 -11.45 4.79 13.72
N GLU A 118 -11.89 6.01 13.38
CA GLU A 118 -11.18 6.87 12.43
C GLU A 118 -9.75 7.20 12.90
N LEU A 119 -9.55 7.47 14.19
CA LEU A 119 -8.22 7.73 14.76
C LEU A 119 -7.35 6.48 14.78
N GLU A 120 -7.92 5.32 15.10
CA GLU A 120 -7.20 4.04 15.09
C GLU A 120 -6.74 3.66 13.69
N ILE A 121 -7.59 3.85 12.68
CA ILE A 121 -7.23 3.67 11.27
C ILE A 121 -6.07 4.59 10.88
N TRP A 122 -6.11 5.85 11.33
CA TRP A 122 -5.01 6.79 11.06
C TRP A 122 -3.71 6.31 11.69
N LEU A 123 -3.73 5.96 12.99
CA LEU A 123 -2.55 5.50 13.73
C LEU A 123 -1.99 4.18 13.16
N ALA A 124 -2.87 3.24 12.82
CA ALA A 124 -2.49 2.00 12.16
C ALA A 124 -1.88 2.25 10.77
N SER A 125 -2.48 3.13 9.97
CA SER A 125 -1.98 3.45 8.63
C SER A 125 -0.61 4.13 8.70
N ASP A 126 -0.40 5.05 9.65
CA ASP A 126 0.89 5.71 9.87
C ASP A 126 1.97 4.70 10.29
N ALA A 127 1.64 3.79 11.22
CA ALA A 127 2.54 2.73 11.66
C ALA A 127 2.92 1.75 10.55
N LEU A 128 1.96 1.38 9.69
CA LEU A 128 2.21 0.46 8.57
C LEU A 128 2.98 1.11 7.42
N GLN A 129 2.63 2.34 7.03
CA GLN A 129 3.18 2.96 5.82
C GLN A 129 4.49 3.71 6.07
N ARG A 130 4.53 4.54 7.12
CA ARG A 130 5.67 5.43 7.35
C ARG A 130 6.73 4.80 8.24
N LEU A 131 6.30 4.13 9.31
CA LEU A 131 7.23 3.52 10.25
C LEU A 131 7.68 2.13 9.84
N GLN A 132 6.90 1.44 9.00
CA GLN A 132 7.07 0.02 8.68
C GLN A 132 7.12 -0.85 9.96
N ARG A 133 6.31 -0.48 10.98
CA ARG A 133 6.23 -1.14 12.28
C ARG A 133 4.87 -1.82 12.47
N PRO A 134 4.65 -3.00 11.87
CA PRO A 134 3.35 -3.66 11.92
C PRO A 134 2.92 -4.05 13.34
N SER A 135 3.86 -4.29 14.26
CA SER A 135 3.59 -4.51 15.68
C SER A 135 2.93 -3.33 16.37
N ASP A 136 3.29 -2.11 15.97
CA ASP A 136 2.73 -0.88 16.54
C ASP A 136 1.32 -0.61 15.99
N ALA A 137 1.00 -1.14 14.80
CA ALA A 137 -0.32 -1.02 14.17
C ALA A 137 -1.35 -2.00 14.75
N LEU A 138 -0.91 -3.17 15.19
CA LEU A 138 -1.79 -4.27 15.61
C LEU A 138 -2.74 -3.86 16.76
N PRO A 139 -2.31 -3.18 17.84
CA PRO A 139 -3.22 -2.77 18.91
C PRO A 139 -4.37 -1.87 18.43
N TYR A 140 -4.08 -0.91 17.55
CA TYR A 140 -5.09 0.00 16.99
C TYR A 140 -6.07 -0.74 16.07
N THR A 141 -5.55 -1.58 15.17
CA THR A 141 -6.42 -2.33 14.25
C THR A 141 -7.27 -3.36 14.98
N THR A 142 -6.76 -4.02 16.02
CA THR A 142 -7.51 -4.98 16.84
C THR A 142 -8.64 -4.27 17.59
N ALA A 143 -8.34 -3.16 18.26
CA ALA A 143 -9.36 -2.38 18.97
C ALA A 143 -10.47 -1.84 18.03
N ALA A 144 -10.12 -1.46 16.81
CA ALA A 144 -11.10 -1.06 15.79
C ALA A 144 -11.90 -2.26 15.28
N TYR A 145 -11.25 -3.41 15.08
CA TYR A 145 -11.86 -4.65 14.58
C TYR A 145 -12.86 -5.25 15.58
N ASP A 146 -12.56 -5.19 16.88
CA ASP A 146 -13.45 -5.66 17.95
C ASP A 146 -14.74 -4.83 18.06
N ARG A 147 -14.82 -3.68 17.38
CA ARG A 147 -15.98 -2.78 17.35
C ARG A 147 -16.65 -2.68 15.97
N LEU A 148 -16.43 -3.65 15.09
CA LEU A 148 -17.04 -3.61 13.74
C LEU A 148 -18.57 -3.57 13.76
N ASP A 149 -19.19 -4.13 14.78
CA ASP A 149 -20.64 -4.09 15.03
C ASP A 149 -21.15 -2.66 15.23
N GLN A 150 -20.35 -1.79 15.85
CA GLN A 150 -20.66 -0.37 16.07
C GLN A 150 -20.47 0.49 14.80
N LEU A 151 -19.97 -0.10 13.71
CA LEU A 151 -19.68 0.56 12.43
C LEU A 151 -20.59 0.08 11.29
N ASP A 152 -21.71 -0.57 11.62
CA ASP A 152 -22.68 -1.14 10.66
C ASP A 152 -23.16 -0.13 9.60
N GLN A 153 -23.36 1.13 9.99
CA GLN A 153 -23.79 2.22 9.13
C GLN A 153 -22.64 2.97 8.44
N GLU A 154 -21.39 2.55 8.65
CA GLU A 154 -20.18 3.18 8.10
C GLU A 154 -19.36 2.16 7.29
N GLU A 155 -20.00 1.53 6.30
CA GLU A 155 -19.40 0.48 5.46
C GLU A 155 -17.99 0.81 4.90
N PRO A 156 -17.69 2.03 4.41
CA PRO A 156 -16.34 2.37 3.98
C PRO A 156 -15.30 2.29 5.11
N LEU A 157 -15.69 2.68 6.33
CA LEU A 157 -14.84 2.65 7.50
C LEU A 157 -14.62 1.20 7.96
N ARG A 158 -15.70 0.42 8.04
CA ARG A 158 -15.69 -1.01 8.36
C ARG A 158 -14.75 -1.79 7.44
N ARG A 159 -14.86 -1.58 6.12
CA ARG A 159 -13.94 -2.18 5.13
C ARG A 159 -12.49 -1.78 5.40
N ARG A 160 -12.25 -0.50 5.70
CA ARG A 160 -10.90 0.00 5.94
C ARG A 160 -10.26 -0.56 7.20
N VAL A 161 -11.02 -0.74 8.29
CA VAL A 161 -10.55 -1.41 9.52
C VAL A 161 -10.04 -2.81 9.20
N VAL A 162 -10.83 -3.58 8.45
CA VAL A 162 -10.53 -4.97 8.14
C VAL A 162 -9.33 -5.10 7.20
N GLU A 163 -9.25 -4.25 6.17
CA GLU A 163 -8.08 -4.17 5.29
C GLU A 163 -6.79 -3.91 6.08
N LEU A 164 -6.81 -2.95 7.01
CA LEU A 164 -5.63 -2.61 7.81
C LEU A 164 -5.30 -3.69 8.84
N HIS A 165 -6.30 -4.33 9.45
CA HIS A 165 -6.10 -5.42 10.40
C HIS A 165 -5.47 -6.63 9.72
N ALA A 166 -6.06 -7.08 8.60
CA ALA A 166 -5.49 -8.16 7.77
C ALA A 166 -4.07 -7.82 7.30
N LEU A 167 -3.82 -6.58 6.88
CA LEU A 167 -2.50 -6.12 6.47
C LEU A 167 -1.48 -6.16 7.62
N ALA A 168 -1.87 -5.75 8.83
CA ALA A 168 -1.00 -5.79 10.01
C ALA A 168 -0.63 -7.23 10.38
N LEU A 169 -1.62 -8.13 10.44
CA LEU A 169 -1.41 -9.57 10.66
C LEU A 169 -0.48 -10.18 9.61
N ALA A 170 -0.72 -9.87 8.33
CA ALA A 170 0.10 -10.38 7.23
C ALA A 170 1.56 -9.91 7.33
N ARG A 171 1.80 -8.64 7.66
CA ARG A 171 3.13 -8.07 7.85
C ARG A 171 3.86 -8.63 9.08
N LEU A 172 3.12 -9.15 10.07
CA LEU A 172 3.66 -9.91 11.20
C LEU A 172 3.89 -11.39 10.89
N GLY A 173 3.64 -11.84 9.67
CA GLY A 173 3.79 -13.24 9.25
C GLY A 173 2.60 -14.13 9.62
N GLN A 174 1.53 -13.58 10.19
CA GLN A 174 0.30 -14.30 10.56
C GLN A 174 -0.64 -14.42 9.35
N LEU A 175 -0.16 -15.05 8.27
CA LEU A 175 -0.82 -15.06 6.97
C LEU A 175 -2.17 -15.79 6.96
N GLU A 176 -2.35 -16.82 7.78
CA GLU A 176 -3.62 -17.56 7.86
C GLU A 176 -4.72 -16.70 8.50
N GLN A 177 -4.44 -16.12 9.68
CA GLN A 177 -5.35 -15.19 10.36
C GLN A 177 -5.68 -13.98 9.48
N ALA A 178 -4.69 -13.44 8.76
CA ALA A 178 -4.91 -12.35 7.83
C ALA A 178 -5.90 -12.70 6.71
N ARG A 179 -5.86 -13.94 6.19
CA ARG A 179 -6.81 -14.42 5.17
C ARG A 179 -8.21 -14.62 5.75
N GLU A 180 -8.31 -15.19 6.94
CA GLU A 180 -9.60 -15.36 7.64
C GLU A 180 -10.31 -14.01 7.84
N VAL A 181 -9.56 -13.00 8.30
CA VAL A 181 -10.07 -11.63 8.48
C VAL A 181 -10.54 -11.03 7.15
N GLU A 182 -9.82 -11.26 6.07
CA GLU A 182 -10.17 -10.75 4.74
C GLU A 182 -11.39 -11.47 4.14
N ASP A 183 -11.47 -12.78 4.28
CA ASP A 183 -12.55 -13.62 3.76
C ASP A 183 -13.89 -13.29 4.43
N ALA A 184 -13.88 -12.82 5.68
CA ALA A 184 -15.09 -12.41 6.41
C ALA A 184 -15.88 -11.26 5.75
N ILE A 185 -15.23 -10.42 4.92
CA ILE A 185 -15.86 -9.23 4.29
C ILE A 185 -15.80 -9.29 2.77
N ARG A 186 -15.18 -10.32 2.20
CA ARG A 186 -15.00 -10.40 0.75
C ARG A 186 -16.33 -10.62 0.05
N LEU A 187 -16.85 -9.55 -0.54
CA LEU A 187 -17.84 -9.66 -1.58
C LEU A 187 -17.21 -10.40 -2.77
N PRO A 188 -17.90 -11.36 -3.41
CA PRO A 188 -17.39 -12.05 -4.58
C PRO A 188 -17.13 -11.03 -5.71
N THR A 189 -15.89 -10.56 -5.82
CA THR A 189 -15.49 -9.59 -6.84
C THR A 189 -15.26 -10.27 -8.18
N LEU A 190 -15.76 -9.66 -9.27
CA LEU A 190 -15.69 -10.15 -10.66
C LEU A 190 -14.31 -10.10 -11.32
N ALA A 191 -13.26 -9.57 -10.66
CA ALA A 191 -11.90 -9.53 -11.20
C ALA A 191 -10.83 -9.74 -10.11
N PRO A 192 -9.77 -10.54 -10.36
CA PRO A 192 -8.81 -10.97 -9.34
C PRO A 192 -7.70 -9.92 -9.18
N ARG A 193 -8.00 -8.75 -8.61
CA ARG A 193 -6.91 -7.92 -8.09
C ARG A 193 -6.34 -8.60 -6.85
N PRO A 194 -5.00 -8.74 -6.74
CA PRO A 194 -4.39 -9.34 -5.58
C PRO A 194 -4.70 -8.48 -4.35
N THR A 195 -5.13 -9.14 -3.30
CA THR A 195 -5.50 -8.48 -2.05
C THR A 195 -4.29 -7.89 -1.33
N PRO A 196 -4.46 -6.98 -0.34
CA PRO A 196 -3.35 -6.54 0.50
C PRO A 196 -2.58 -7.72 1.13
N VAL A 197 -3.29 -8.75 1.63
CA VAL A 197 -2.67 -9.95 2.22
C VAL A 197 -1.92 -10.75 1.16
N GLN A 198 -2.51 -10.96 -0.02
CA GLN A 198 -1.85 -11.64 -1.12
C GLN A 198 -0.58 -10.90 -1.58
N ARG A 199 -0.61 -9.56 -1.63
CA ARG A 199 0.58 -8.76 -1.95
C ARG A 199 1.69 -8.96 -0.94
N VAL A 200 1.40 -8.93 0.36
CA VAL A 200 2.40 -9.21 1.41
C VAL A 200 2.93 -10.64 1.32
N ALA A 201 2.07 -11.62 1.05
CA ALA A 201 2.49 -13.01 0.86
C ALA A 201 3.43 -13.15 -0.35
N ILE A 202 3.11 -12.49 -1.47
CA ILE A 202 3.96 -12.44 -2.67
C ILE A 202 5.30 -11.75 -2.37
N GLU A 203 5.31 -10.62 -1.66
CA GLU A 203 6.53 -9.94 -1.23
C GLU A 203 7.41 -10.83 -0.33
N ALA A 204 6.81 -11.50 0.66
CA ALA A 204 7.52 -12.41 1.55
C ALA A 204 8.11 -13.61 0.80
N GLN A 205 7.34 -14.18 -0.14
CA GLN A 205 7.82 -15.26 -1.00
C GLN A 205 9.00 -14.80 -1.87
N ARG A 206 8.91 -13.60 -2.46
CA ARG A 206 10.01 -13.00 -3.24
C ARG A 206 11.28 -12.82 -2.39
N LEU A 207 11.16 -12.29 -1.18
CA LEU A 207 12.31 -12.10 -0.28
C LEU A 207 12.95 -13.44 0.12
N ARG A 208 12.13 -14.46 0.41
CA ARG A 208 12.62 -15.81 0.73
C ARG A 208 13.40 -16.42 -0.44
N LEU A 209 12.84 -16.35 -1.64
CA LEU A 209 13.48 -16.88 -2.83
C LEU A 209 14.76 -16.11 -3.18
N ALA A 210 14.76 -14.78 -3.02
CA ALA A 210 15.96 -13.96 -3.19
C ALA A 210 17.07 -14.34 -2.20
N THR A 211 16.72 -14.60 -0.94
CA THR A 211 17.66 -15.04 0.09
C THR A 211 18.24 -16.42 -0.23
N ILE A 212 17.41 -17.36 -0.67
CA ILE A 212 17.85 -18.69 -1.12
C ILE A 212 18.79 -18.56 -2.32
N ALA A 213 18.43 -17.76 -3.32
CA ALA A 213 19.26 -17.55 -4.50
C ALA A 213 20.61 -16.92 -4.14
N ALA A 214 20.63 -15.93 -3.25
CA ALA A 214 21.86 -15.32 -2.74
C ALA A 214 22.72 -16.34 -1.99
N GLY A 215 22.13 -17.20 -1.16
CA GLY A 215 22.83 -18.28 -0.47
C GLY A 215 23.45 -19.31 -1.43
N VAL A 216 22.72 -19.71 -2.48
CA VAL A 216 23.21 -20.61 -3.53
C VAL A 216 24.38 -19.97 -4.29
N LEU A 217 24.26 -18.70 -4.68
CA LEU A 217 25.34 -17.97 -5.36
C LEU A 217 26.58 -17.83 -4.48
N ALA A 218 26.42 -17.43 -3.22
CA ALA A 218 27.52 -17.29 -2.27
C ALA A 218 28.25 -18.62 -2.05
N THR A 219 27.50 -19.71 -1.86
CA THR A 219 28.06 -21.06 -1.70
C THR A 219 28.80 -21.50 -2.96
N GLY A 220 28.21 -21.27 -4.13
CA GLY A 220 28.84 -21.55 -5.42
C GLY A 220 30.15 -20.79 -5.61
N LEU A 221 30.19 -19.50 -5.28
CA LEU A 221 31.39 -18.67 -5.31
C LEU A 221 32.46 -19.19 -4.35
N VAL A 222 32.12 -19.47 -3.09
CA VAL A 222 33.09 -19.96 -2.08
C VAL A 222 33.70 -21.29 -2.48
N LEU A 223 32.93 -22.20 -3.09
CA LEU A 223 33.44 -23.51 -3.53
C LEU A 223 34.19 -23.43 -4.86
N ALA A 224 33.72 -22.62 -5.82
CA ALA A 224 34.31 -22.53 -7.16
C ALA A 224 35.62 -21.73 -7.16
N THR A 225 35.76 -20.72 -6.30
CA THR A 225 36.95 -19.84 -6.26
C THR A 225 38.25 -20.60 -5.99
N PRO A 226 38.40 -21.43 -4.94
CA PRO A 226 39.64 -22.15 -4.70
C PRO A 226 39.94 -23.17 -5.81
N LEU A 227 38.93 -23.80 -6.39
CA LEU A 227 39.09 -24.69 -7.55
C LEU A 227 39.57 -23.94 -8.79
N ALA A 228 39.00 -22.74 -9.06
CA ALA A 228 39.43 -21.87 -10.14
C ALA A 228 40.88 -21.39 -9.93
N VAL A 229 41.25 -20.99 -8.71
CA VAL A 229 42.61 -20.57 -8.37
C VAL A 229 43.60 -21.73 -8.52
N ALA A 230 43.26 -22.92 -8.02
CA ALA A 230 44.11 -24.10 -8.13
C ALA A 230 44.33 -24.52 -9.60
N THR A 231 43.27 -24.50 -10.41
CA THR A 231 43.36 -24.85 -11.84
C THR A 231 44.18 -23.83 -12.63
N VAL A 232 44.00 -22.52 -12.37
CA VAL A 232 44.82 -21.46 -12.99
C VAL A 232 46.30 -21.59 -12.61
N ARG A 233 46.61 -21.89 -11.34
CA ARG A 233 48.00 -22.11 -10.90
C ARG A 233 48.63 -23.34 -11.55
N ALA A 234 47.88 -24.43 -11.67
CA ALA A 234 48.40 -25.69 -12.20
C ALA A 234 48.61 -25.67 -13.73
N ARG A 235 47.79 -24.93 -14.48
CA ARG A 235 47.82 -24.90 -15.96
C ARG A 235 47.51 -23.50 -16.50
N PRO A 236 48.50 -22.58 -16.52
CA PRO A 236 48.28 -21.19 -16.92
C PRO A 236 47.87 -20.99 -18.41
N ARG A 237 47.93 -22.04 -19.23
CA ARG A 237 47.50 -22.04 -20.64
C ARG A 237 46.21 -22.84 -20.90
N ALA A 238 45.66 -23.53 -19.91
CA ALA A 238 44.41 -24.25 -20.08
C ALA A 238 43.24 -23.26 -20.00
N ILE A 239 42.28 -23.38 -20.93
CA ILE A 239 41.00 -22.67 -20.91
C ILE A 239 40.41 -22.82 -19.50
N PRO A 240 39.92 -21.74 -18.87
CA PRO A 240 39.53 -21.79 -17.47
C PRO A 240 38.24 -22.59 -17.34
N LEU A 241 38.36 -23.89 -17.11
CA LEU A 241 37.27 -24.75 -16.65
C LEU A 241 36.61 -24.17 -15.38
N GLY A 242 37.30 -23.30 -14.63
CA GLY A 242 36.73 -22.51 -13.55
C GLY A 242 35.61 -21.55 -13.97
N VAL A 243 35.56 -21.08 -15.23
CA VAL A 243 34.46 -20.24 -15.75
C VAL A 243 33.19 -21.09 -15.99
N LEU A 244 33.35 -22.35 -16.39
CA LEU A 244 32.25 -23.32 -16.48
C LEU A 244 31.73 -23.74 -15.09
N ALA A 245 32.61 -23.78 -14.08
CA ALA A 245 32.17 -24.01 -12.71
C ALA A 245 31.34 -22.85 -12.14
N LEU A 246 31.54 -21.61 -12.64
CA LEU A 246 30.75 -20.44 -12.26
C LEU A 246 29.40 -20.33 -12.98
N SER A 247 29.22 -20.96 -14.15
CA SER A 247 27.94 -20.92 -14.87
C SER A 247 26.87 -21.83 -14.25
N VAL A 248 27.26 -22.91 -13.55
CA VAL A 248 26.34 -23.86 -12.90
C VAL A 248 25.54 -23.23 -11.74
N PRO A 249 26.16 -22.49 -10.78
CA PRO A 249 25.40 -21.77 -9.74
C PRO A 249 24.44 -20.72 -10.30
N ILE A 250 24.84 -20.04 -11.38
CA ILE A 250 24.03 -19.01 -12.05
C ILE A 250 22.82 -19.65 -12.75
N GLY A 251 22.98 -20.85 -13.34
CA GLY A 251 21.88 -21.63 -13.91
C GLY A 251 20.91 -22.18 -12.87
N GLY A 252 21.42 -22.65 -11.73
CA GLY A 252 20.58 -23.09 -10.61
C GLY A 252 19.73 -21.96 -10.02
N ALA A 253 20.31 -20.76 -9.87
CA ALA A 253 19.57 -19.57 -9.43
C ALA A 253 18.48 -19.15 -10.43
N GLY A 254 18.72 -19.34 -11.74
CA GLY A 254 17.74 -19.07 -12.79
C GLY A 254 16.55 -20.03 -12.79
N LEU A 255 16.76 -21.32 -12.53
CA LEU A 255 15.66 -22.30 -12.48
C LEU A 255 14.79 -22.14 -11.23
N LEU A 256 15.38 -21.75 -10.09
CA LEU A 256 14.62 -21.41 -8.87
C LEU A 256 13.76 -20.15 -9.02
N SER A 257 13.98 -19.37 -10.08
CA SER A 257 13.24 -18.14 -10.35
C SER A 257 11.93 -18.32 -11.12
N GLU A 258 11.69 -19.48 -11.76
CA GLU A 258 10.40 -19.77 -12.41
C GLU A 258 9.21 -19.68 -11.42
N GLY A 259 9.48 -19.78 -10.11
CA GLY A 259 8.50 -19.55 -9.05
C GLY A 259 8.21 -18.08 -8.68
N TRP A 260 8.85 -17.07 -9.31
CA TRP A 260 8.75 -15.65 -8.90
C TRP A 260 7.51 -14.92 -9.44
N SER A 261 7.03 -15.29 -10.63
CA SER A 261 5.73 -14.96 -11.25
C SER A 261 5.76 -15.45 -12.70
N HIS A 262 4.61 -15.75 -13.31
CA HIS A 262 4.56 -16.15 -14.73
C HIS A 262 5.21 -15.13 -15.70
N GLY A 263 5.32 -13.85 -15.31
CA GLY A 263 6.02 -12.82 -16.10
C GLY A 263 7.54 -12.80 -15.90
N ALA A 264 8.01 -12.93 -14.64
CA ALA A 264 9.45 -12.93 -14.34
C ALA A 264 10.15 -14.22 -14.81
N GLY A 265 9.45 -15.36 -14.72
CA GLY A 265 9.96 -16.66 -15.19
C GLY A 265 10.28 -16.69 -16.68
N ALA A 266 9.64 -15.83 -17.49
CA ALA A 266 9.96 -15.73 -18.91
C ALA A 266 11.27 -14.97 -19.17
N ALA A 267 11.57 -13.91 -18.42
CA ALA A 267 12.73 -13.06 -18.67
C ALA A 267 14.05 -13.71 -18.21
N ILE A 268 14.02 -14.51 -17.15
CA ILE A 268 15.24 -15.02 -16.50
C ILE A 268 16.00 -16.05 -17.34
N PRO A 269 15.37 -17.00 -18.05
CA PRO A 269 16.05 -17.86 -19.02
C PRO A 269 16.73 -17.06 -20.13
N TRP A 270 16.12 -15.96 -20.59
CA TRP A 270 16.72 -15.09 -21.60
C TRP A 270 17.92 -14.31 -21.07
N LEU A 271 17.85 -13.83 -19.82
CA LEU A 271 18.97 -13.16 -19.16
C LEU A 271 20.11 -14.15 -18.90
N TRP A 272 19.80 -15.39 -18.54
CA TRP A 272 20.77 -16.46 -18.37
C TRP A 272 21.44 -16.83 -19.69
N LEU A 273 20.67 -17.03 -20.76
CA LEU A 273 21.18 -17.28 -22.11
C LEU A 273 22.03 -16.11 -22.60
N GLY A 274 21.61 -14.87 -22.35
CA GLY A 274 22.34 -13.66 -22.71
C GLY A 274 23.68 -13.57 -21.98
N ALA A 275 23.68 -13.73 -20.65
CA ALA A 275 24.90 -13.69 -19.83
C ALA A 275 25.87 -14.83 -20.20
N THR A 276 25.36 -16.05 -20.34
CA THR A 276 26.14 -17.23 -20.73
C THR A 276 26.71 -17.05 -22.14
N GLY A 277 25.91 -16.54 -23.08
CA GLY A 277 26.32 -16.24 -24.45
C GLY A 277 27.44 -15.19 -24.50
N ILE A 278 27.32 -14.09 -23.73
CA ILE A 278 28.36 -13.05 -23.65
C ILE A 278 29.65 -13.61 -23.07
N HIS A 279 29.58 -14.43 -22.02
CA HIS A 279 30.77 -15.03 -21.42
C HIS A 279 31.44 -16.05 -22.33
N LEU A 280 30.67 -16.88 -23.05
CA LEU A 280 31.21 -17.80 -24.06
C LEU A 280 31.87 -17.04 -25.21
N LEU A 281 31.21 -16.01 -25.75
CA LEU A 281 31.77 -15.17 -26.82
C LEU A 281 33.03 -14.43 -26.36
N SER A 282 33.04 -13.91 -25.14
CA SER A 282 34.20 -13.25 -24.55
C SER A 282 35.36 -14.22 -24.36
N ALA A 283 35.09 -15.44 -23.90
CA ALA A 283 36.11 -16.47 -23.75
C ALA A 283 36.70 -16.88 -25.11
N LEU A 284 35.86 -17.10 -26.13
CA LEU A 284 36.29 -17.40 -27.49
C LEU A 284 37.11 -16.27 -28.12
N ALA A 285 36.69 -15.02 -27.92
CA ALA A 285 37.43 -13.84 -28.37
C ALA A 285 38.81 -13.77 -27.72
N LEU A 286 38.91 -14.01 -26.40
CA LEU A 286 40.18 -14.03 -25.69
C LEU A 286 41.09 -15.18 -26.12
N ILE A 287 40.54 -16.35 -26.45
CA ILE A 287 41.31 -17.48 -27.01
C ILE A 287 41.89 -17.09 -28.37
N ARG A 288 41.09 -16.51 -29.27
CA ARG A 288 41.58 -16.06 -30.59
C ARG A 288 42.58 -14.90 -30.50
N LEU A 289 42.45 -14.05 -29.48
CA LEU A 289 43.35 -12.93 -29.22
C LEU A 289 44.55 -13.31 -28.34
N ALA A 290 44.79 -14.59 -28.06
CA ALA A 290 45.89 -15.01 -27.19
C ALA A 290 47.27 -14.57 -27.72
N SER A 291 47.43 -14.52 -29.05
CA SER A 291 48.64 -14.03 -29.73
C SER A 291 48.58 -12.54 -30.10
N ALA A 292 47.49 -11.83 -29.78
CA ALA A 292 47.31 -10.43 -30.14
C ALA A 292 48.13 -9.47 -29.25
N PRO A 293 48.44 -8.26 -29.75
CA PRO A 293 49.09 -7.22 -28.97
C PRO A 293 48.36 -6.94 -27.64
N PRO A 294 49.07 -6.55 -26.57
CA PRO A 294 48.49 -6.36 -25.24
C PRO A 294 47.34 -5.34 -25.22
N LEU A 295 47.42 -4.28 -26.03
CA LEU A 295 46.34 -3.28 -26.15
C LEU A 295 45.01 -3.91 -26.61
N LEU A 296 45.06 -4.75 -27.64
CA LEU A 296 43.88 -5.42 -28.20
C LEU A 296 43.23 -6.38 -27.19
N ARG A 297 44.05 -7.06 -26.36
CA ARG A 297 43.56 -7.90 -25.27
C ARG A 297 42.88 -7.08 -24.16
N SER A 298 43.43 -5.92 -23.81
CA SER A 298 42.81 -5.01 -22.83
C SER A 298 41.49 -4.44 -23.32
N VAL A 299 41.40 -4.03 -24.59
CA VAL A 299 40.14 -3.57 -25.20
C VAL A 299 39.09 -4.68 -25.21
N ALA A 300 39.46 -5.90 -25.60
CA ALA A 300 38.53 -7.03 -25.58
C ALA A 300 37.99 -7.34 -24.17
N ARG A 301 38.83 -7.21 -23.13
CA ARG A 301 38.41 -7.37 -21.72
C ARG A 301 37.45 -6.27 -21.29
N LEU A 302 37.72 -5.02 -21.66
CA LEU A 302 36.83 -3.89 -21.36
C LEU A 302 35.47 -4.05 -22.04
N VAL A 303 35.43 -4.45 -23.31
CA VAL A 303 34.18 -4.71 -24.04
C VAL A 303 33.38 -5.84 -23.39
N ALA A 304 34.04 -6.93 -23.00
CA ALA A 304 33.41 -8.05 -22.29
C ALA A 304 32.83 -7.62 -20.93
N LEU A 305 33.57 -6.81 -20.17
CA LEU A 305 33.13 -6.25 -18.90
C LEU A 305 31.90 -5.36 -19.10
N SER A 306 31.95 -4.43 -20.06
CA SER A 306 30.83 -3.53 -20.38
C SER A 306 29.59 -4.29 -20.81
N ALA A 307 29.72 -5.33 -21.64
CA ALA A 307 28.61 -6.18 -22.06
C ALA A 307 27.98 -6.94 -20.88
N THR A 308 28.81 -7.39 -19.94
CA THR A 308 28.34 -8.05 -18.71
C THR A 308 27.56 -7.09 -17.82
N LEU A 309 28.09 -5.87 -17.63
CA LEU A 309 27.41 -4.81 -16.88
C LEU A 309 26.10 -4.39 -17.54
N ALA A 310 26.06 -4.30 -18.87
CA ALA A 310 24.86 -3.96 -19.63
C ALA A 310 23.75 -5.03 -19.50
N VAL A 311 24.11 -6.33 -19.53
CA VAL A 311 23.13 -7.41 -19.28
C VAL A 311 22.67 -7.44 -17.83
N GLY A 312 23.58 -7.20 -16.87
CA GLY A 312 23.20 -7.04 -15.46
C GLY A 312 22.23 -5.89 -15.25
N TYR A 313 22.48 -4.74 -15.89
CA TYR A 313 21.58 -3.59 -15.86
C TYR A 313 20.22 -3.90 -16.50
N LEU A 314 20.20 -4.51 -17.69
CA LEU A 314 18.97 -4.87 -18.39
C LEU A 314 18.15 -5.92 -17.62
N ALA A 315 18.82 -6.86 -16.93
CA ALA A 315 18.19 -7.82 -16.03
C ALA A 315 17.45 -7.13 -14.88
N LEU A 316 18.12 -6.18 -14.23
CA LEU A 316 17.54 -5.43 -13.13
C LEU A 316 16.40 -4.52 -13.61
N TYR A 317 16.54 -3.93 -14.80
CA TYR A 317 15.51 -3.10 -15.42
C TYR A 317 14.24 -3.89 -15.76
N LEU A 318 14.38 -5.01 -16.47
CA LEU A 318 13.25 -5.81 -16.97
C LEU A 318 12.50 -6.56 -15.85
N THR A 319 13.15 -6.81 -14.73
CA THR A 319 12.51 -7.41 -13.56
C THR A 319 11.85 -6.38 -12.65
N GLU A 320 11.78 -5.11 -13.08
CA GLU A 320 11.35 -3.95 -12.28
C GLU A 320 12.14 -3.78 -10.97
N SER A 321 13.25 -4.49 -10.81
CA SER A 321 14.17 -4.39 -9.69
C SER A 321 15.17 -3.24 -9.87
N LEU A 322 14.85 -2.24 -10.71
CA LEU A 322 15.45 -0.91 -10.68
C LEU A 322 14.48 0.18 -10.22
N ALA A 323 13.19 -0.15 -10.00
CA ALA A 323 12.19 0.84 -9.57
C ALA A 323 12.54 1.50 -8.22
N TRP A 324 13.40 0.89 -7.41
CA TRP A 324 13.93 1.43 -6.15
C TRP A 324 15.23 2.26 -6.26
N VAL A 325 15.87 2.36 -7.45
CA VAL A 325 17.11 3.15 -7.66
C VAL A 325 16.80 4.52 -8.30
N GLY A 326 15.56 4.76 -8.74
CA GLY A 326 15.15 6.00 -9.41
C GLY A 326 13.92 6.70 -8.81
N GLY A 327 13.61 6.45 -7.52
CA GLY A 327 12.55 7.13 -6.76
C GLY A 327 13.11 8.01 -5.66
#